data_AF-A0A2M7MSJ2-F1
#
_entry.id   AF-A0A2M7MSJ2-F1
#
_cell.length_a   1.000
_cell.length_b   1.000
_cell.length_c   1.000
_cell.angle_alpha   90.00
_cell.angle_beta   90.00
_cell.angle_gamma   90.00
#
_symmetry.space_group_name_H-M   'P 1'
#
loop_
_entity.id
_entity.type
_entity.pdbx_description
1 polymer ?
#
loop_
_entity_poly.entity_id
_entity_poly.type
_entity_poly.pdbx_seq_one_letter_code
_entity_poly.pdbx_strand_id
1 'polypeptide(L)'
;MKAHRLSLAVVLAAFSAGGFAADAPTPANAAAMPGGTQEWIAYLADFTRNGDMLADPKKFLAALSVVSEPQFLLDAARAMMEPNLYMQSTASLMDPRAYGNFARAMDPAVMAAWTQAMMDPQFLAATQTVVADPGKLMRWVMAPLDPKLLALAANALNPNVYLRWATAPTDPRAANLATTTMNPNWYGAWLGGMANPQSYGPTMAPLLRAPYGMQPIPMIPFPMPQQAR
;
A
#
# COMPACT_ATOMS: atom_id res chain seq x y z
N MET A 1 -28.42 46.96 17.98
CA MET A 1 -27.82 47.19 16.65
C MET A 1 -26.32 46.92 16.72
N LYS A 2 -25.77 46.10 15.80
CA LYS A 2 -24.33 45.91 15.40
C LYS A 2 -23.41 45.29 16.48
N ALA A 3 -23.07 43.99 16.47
CA ALA A 3 -22.25 43.19 15.54
C ALA A 3 -20.73 43.47 15.58
N HIS A 4 -19.97 42.41 15.94
CA HIS A 4 -18.78 41.85 15.25
C HIS A 4 -17.33 42.07 15.77
N ARG A 5 -16.63 40.92 15.89
CA ARG A 5 -15.18 40.58 15.71
C ARG A 5 -14.35 40.36 17.00
N LEU A 6 -14.00 39.08 17.28
CA LEU A 6 -12.69 38.40 17.04
C LEU A 6 -11.59 38.90 17.99
N SER A 7 -10.99 38.08 18.86
CA SER A 7 -9.86 37.20 18.48
C SER A 7 -9.61 36.12 19.54
N LEU A 8 -9.51 34.85 19.10
CA LEU A 8 -9.14 33.68 19.88
C LEU A 8 -7.63 33.44 19.67
N ALA A 9 -6.81 33.51 20.72
CA ALA A 9 -5.41 33.15 20.67
C ALA A 9 -5.23 31.71 21.19
N VAL A 10 -4.88 30.83 20.26
CA VAL A 10 -4.42 29.45 20.49
C VAL A 10 -3.02 29.50 21.10
N VAL A 11 -2.82 28.85 22.24
CA VAL A 11 -1.48 28.42 22.67
C VAL A 11 -1.50 26.91 22.92
N LEU A 12 -0.81 26.27 21.98
CA LEU A 12 -0.31 24.91 21.92
C LEU A 12 0.75 24.71 23.02
N ALA A 13 0.72 23.58 23.73
CA ALA A 13 1.89 22.70 23.99
C ALA A 13 1.77 21.88 25.29
N ALA A 14 2.22 20.63 25.17
CA ALA A 14 2.69 19.74 26.23
C ALA A 14 1.63 19.05 27.11
N PHE A 15 0.95 18.05 26.54
CA PHE A 15 0.73 16.81 27.28
C PHE A 15 1.72 15.75 26.78
N SER A 16 2.49 15.26 27.74
CA SER A 16 3.62 14.34 27.67
C SER A 16 3.24 12.95 27.18
N ALA A 17 3.72 12.57 25.99
CA ALA A 17 3.88 11.18 25.58
C ALA A 17 5.35 10.78 25.77
N GLY A 18 5.76 10.61 27.02
CA GLY A 18 7.06 10.01 27.36
C GLY A 18 6.89 8.51 27.52
N GLY A 19 7.55 7.74 26.66
CA GLY A 19 7.78 6.31 26.91
C GLY A 19 7.55 5.37 25.73
N PHE A 20 8.21 5.58 24.59
CA PHE A 20 8.74 4.49 23.73
C PHE A 20 9.89 5.07 22.91
N ALA A 21 11.04 5.28 23.57
CA ALA A 21 12.32 5.41 22.89
C ALA A 21 12.98 4.03 22.89
N ALA A 22 12.71 3.26 21.84
CA ALA A 22 13.65 2.31 21.30
C ALA A 22 13.83 2.73 19.84
N ASP A 23 15.07 2.98 19.44
CA ASP A 23 15.47 3.19 18.04
C ASP A 23 15.11 1.95 17.22
N ALA A 24 13.84 1.85 16.83
CA ALA A 24 13.43 1.01 15.72
C ALA A 24 13.78 1.78 14.45
N PRO A 25 14.49 1.18 13.47
CA PRO A 25 14.71 1.83 12.20
C PRO A 25 13.33 2.20 11.63
N THR A 26 13.08 3.50 11.48
CA THR A 26 11.89 4.03 10.84
C THR A 26 11.71 3.28 9.51
N PRO A 27 10.64 2.48 9.33
CA PRO A 27 10.46 1.81 8.06
C PRO A 27 10.28 2.89 7.00
N ALA A 28 11.23 2.97 6.08
CA ALA A 28 11.10 3.75 4.86
C ALA A 28 9.79 3.28 4.18
N ASN A 29 8.87 4.22 3.98
CA ASN A 29 7.48 4.04 3.53
C ASN A 29 6.43 3.68 4.60
N ALA A 30 6.25 4.54 5.60
CA ALA A 30 4.90 4.87 6.04
C ALA A 30 4.20 5.71 4.95
N ALA A 31 3.91 5.10 3.79
CA ALA A 31 3.03 5.74 2.81
C ALA A 31 1.71 6.04 3.52
N ALA A 32 1.26 7.29 3.47
CA ALA A 32 -0.02 7.71 4.04
C ALA A 32 -1.12 6.75 3.56
N MET A 33 -2.04 6.39 4.47
CA MET A 33 -3.17 5.54 4.12
C MET A 33 -3.93 6.15 2.93
N PRO A 34 -4.37 5.33 1.95
CA PRO A 34 -5.23 5.83 0.88
C PRO A 34 -6.43 6.57 1.48
N GLY A 35 -6.81 7.67 0.84
CA GLY A 35 -7.97 8.48 1.19
C GLY A 35 -9.27 7.78 0.82
N GLY A 36 -10.20 8.47 0.16
CA GLY A 36 -11.52 7.92 -0.15
C GLY A 36 -11.53 6.61 -0.95
N THR A 37 -12.72 6.07 -1.22
CA THR A 37 -12.95 4.77 -1.88
C THR A 37 -12.12 4.56 -3.16
N GLN A 38 -12.02 5.58 -4.02
CA GLN A 38 -11.32 5.46 -5.30
C GLN A 38 -9.80 5.26 -5.13
N GLU A 39 -9.20 5.90 -4.13
CA GLU A 39 -7.78 5.72 -3.84
C GLU A 39 -7.53 4.34 -3.24
N TRP A 40 -8.44 3.82 -2.42
CA TRP A 40 -8.39 2.43 -1.95
C TRP A 40 -8.49 1.43 -3.10
N ILE A 41 -9.38 1.65 -4.07
CA ILE A 41 -9.48 0.77 -5.25
C ILE A 41 -8.18 0.76 -6.04
N ALA A 42 -7.61 1.94 -6.31
CA ALA A 42 -6.33 2.05 -7.03
C ALA A 42 -5.17 1.42 -6.23
N TYR A 43 -5.14 1.63 -4.91
CA TYR A 43 -4.16 1.04 -4.01
C TYR A 43 -4.25 -0.48 -4.00
N LEU A 44 -5.44 -1.05 -3.87
CA LEU A 44 -5.66 -2.50 -3.83
C LEU A 44 -5.34 -3.16 -5.18
N ALA A 45 -5.53 -2.44 -6.28
CA ALA A 45 -5.17 -2.89 -7.62
C ALA A 45 -3.66 -2.73 -7.95
N ASP A 46 -2.89 -2.03 -7.12
CA ASP A 46 -1.45 -1.83 -7.29
C ASP A 46 -0.65 -2.89 -6.51
N PHE A 47 -0.19 -3.92 -7.21
CA PHE A 47 0.55 -5.05 -6.64
C PHE A 47 1.95 -4.69 -6.14
N THR A 48 2.45 -3.50 -6.45
CA THR A 48 3.72 -3.00 -5.90
C THR A 48 3.56 -2.41 -4.50
N ARG A 49 2.31 -2.18 -4.04
CA ARG A 49 2.00 -1.52 -2.76
C ARG A 49 0.96 -2.26 -1.91
N ASN A 50 0.01 -2.96 -2.52
CA ASN A 50 -1.13 -3.53 -1.80
C ASN A 50 -0.75 -4.53 -0.68
N GLY A 51 0.30 -5.35 -0.90
CA GLY A 51 0.91 -6.24 0.09
C GLY A 51 1.29 -5.59 1.43
N ASP A 52 1.53 -4.28 1.49
CA ASP A 52 1.72 -3.54 2.74
C ASP A 52 0.55 -3.73 3.73
N MET A 53 -0.68 -3.97 3.24
CA MET A 53 -1.82 -4.23 4.11
C MET A 53 -1.68 -5.55 4.89
N LEU A 54 -0.95 -6.52 4.32
CA LEU A 54 -0.66 -7.79 4.97
C LEU A 54 0.54 -7.66 5.91
N ALA A 55 1.43 -6.71 5.64
CA ALA A 55 2.59 -6.43 6.47
C ALA A 55 2.28 -5.56 7.71
N ASP A 56 1.15 -4.84 7.73
CA ASP A 56 0.78 -3.91 8.81
C ASP A 56 -0.69 -4.13 9.26
N PRO A 57 -0.92 -4.63 10.49
CA PRO A 57 -2.26 -4.84 11.04
C PRO A 57 -3.16 -3.59 11.02
N LYS A 58 -2.59 -2.38 11.18
CA LYS A 58 -3.37 -1.13 11.15
C LYS A 58 -3.86 -0.82 9.74
N LYS A 59 -3.00 -1.01 8.73
CA LYS A 59 -3.40 -0.88 7.32
C LYS A 59 -4.42 -1.94 6.94
N PHE A 60 -4.30 -3.15 7.45
CA PHE A 60 -5.32 -4.18 7.27
C PHE A 60 -6.68 -3.75 7.81
N LEU A 61 -6.73 -3.25 9.04
CA LEU A 61 -7.98 -2.81 9.65
C LEU A 61 -8.63 -1.64 8.88
N ALA A 62 -7.81 -0.69 8.41
CA ALA A 62 -8.29 0.38 7.54
C ALA A 62 -8.85 -0.17 6.22
N ALA A 63 -8.14 -1.09 5.56
CA ALA A 63 -8.61 -1.76 4.35
C ALA A 63 -9.92 -2.52 4.60
N LEU A 64 -9.99 -3.30 5.68
CA LEU A 64 -11.18 -4.05 6.09
C LEU A 64 -12.38 -3.11 6.30
N SER A 65 -12.17 -1.97 6.95
CA SER A 65 -13.22 -0.99 7.20
C SER A 65 -13.83 -0.46 5.91
N VAL A 66 -13.01 -0.20 4.89
CA VAL A 66 -13.42 0.35 3.60
C VAL A 66 -14.00 -0.74 2.70
N VAL A 67 -13.35 -1.90 2.57
CA VAL A 67 -13.75 -2.99 1.67
C VAL A 67 -15.08 -3.62 2.06
N SER A 68 -15.44 -3.56 3.35
CA SER A 68 -16.71 -4.08 3.86
C SER A 68 -17.91 -3.14 3.66
N GLU A 69 -17.69 -1.93 3.12
CA GLU A 69 -18.78 -1.01 2.79
C GLU A 69 -19.45 -1.39 1.45
N PRO A 70 -20.79 -1.35 1.34
CA PRO A 70 -21.46 -1.63 0.07
C PRO A 70 -21.05 -0.63 -1.02
N GLN A 71 -20.80 0.63 -0.63
CA GLN A 71 -20.33 1.67 -1.53
C GLN A 71 -19.00 1.33 -2.18
N PHE A 72 -18.07 0.72 -1.42
CA PHE A 72 -16.78 0.31 -1.96
C PHE A 72 -16.95 -0.72 -3.07
N LEU A 73 -17.84 -1.71 -2.87
CA LEU A 73 -18.08 -2.74 -3.88
C LEU A 73 -18.72 -2.18 -5.15
N LEU A 74 -19.63 -1.21 -5.03
CA LEU A 74 -20.22 -0.54 -6.19
C LEU A 74 -19.19 0.27 -6.98
N ASP A 75 -18.34 1.03 -6.28
CA ASP A 75 -17.28 1.81 -6.91
C ASP A 75 -16.20 0.90 -7.52
N ALA A 76 -15.86 -0.20 -6.84
CA ALA A 76 -14.95 -1.21 -7.36
C ALA A 76 -15.51 -1.89 -8.61
N ALA A 77 -16.80 -2.26 -8.60
CA ALA A 77 -17.49 -2.81 -9.78
C ALA A 77 -17.47 -1.84 -10.96
N ARG A 78 -17.68 -0.54 -10.69
CA ARG A 78 -17.55 0.49 -11.71
C ARG A 78 -16.13 0.60 -12.23
N ALA A 79 -15.14 0.60 -11.36
CA ALA A 79 -13.74 0.73 -11.72
C ALA A 79 -13.22 -0.48 -12.52
N MET A 80 -13.74 -1.69 -12.26
CA MET A 80 -13.43 -2.90 -13.04
C MET A 80 -13.92 -2.84 -14.49
N MET A 81 -14.94 -2.03 -14.78
CA MET A 81 -15.38 -1.81 -16.16
C MET A 81 -14.45 -0.86 -16.94
N GLU A 82 -13.51 -0.20 -16.28
CA GLU A 82 -12.54 0.69 -16.92
C GLU A 82 -11.26 -0.07 -17.30
N PRO A 83 -10.84 -0.06 -18.58
CA PRO A 83 -9.59 -0.71 -19.00
C PRO A 83 -8.35 -0.10 -18.34
N ASN A 84 -8.45 1.16 -17.87
CA ASN A 84 -7.35 1.85 -17.20
C ASN A 84 -6.88 1.15 -15.91
N LEU A 85 -7.83 0.74 -15.06
CA LEU A 85 -7.50 0.05 -13.80
C LEU A 85 -6.86 -1.30 -14.10
N TYR A 86 -7.36 -2.01 -15.12
CA TYR A 86 -6.79 -3.28 -15.57
C TYR A 86 -5.37 -3.14 -16.12
N MET A 87 -5.10 -2.14 -16.96
CA MET A 87 -3.76 -1.88 -17.48
C MET A 87 -2.79 -1.51 -16.37
N GLN A 88 -3.24 -0.68 -15.41
CA GLN A 88 -2.43 -0.32 -14.24
C GLN A 88 -2.13 -1.53 -13.36
N SER A 89 -3.12 -2.37 -13.06
CA SER A 89 -2.93 -3.54 -12.22
C SER A 89 -2.01 -4.56 -12.89
N THR A 90 -2.21 -4.81 -14.18
CA THR A 90 -1.33 -5.68 -14.97
C THR A 90 0.10 -5.16 -15.02
N ALA A 91 0.29 -3.84 -15.21
CA ALA A 91 1.61 -3.23 -15.16
C ALA A 91 2.28 -3.41 -13.79
N SER A 92 1.53 -3.22 -12.71
CA SER A 92 2.06 -3.38 -11.35
C SER A 92 2.41 -4.84 -11.03
N LEU A 93 1.71 -5.82 -11.60
CA LEU A 93 2.06 -7.25 -11.48
C LEU A 93 3.36 -7.59 -12.22
N MET A 94 3.57 -6.98 -13.39
CA MET A 94 4.79 -7.18 -14.17
C MET A 94 6.00 -6.45 -13.59
N ASP A 95 5.80 -5.57 -12.61
CA ASP A 95 6.87 -4.83 -11.94
C ASP A 95 7.60 -5.72 -10.92
N PRO A 96 8.94 -5.84 -11.00
CA PRO A 96 9.75 -6.61 -10.03
C PRO A 96 9.53 -6.19 -8.57
N ARG A 97 9.10 -4.95 -8.32
CA ARG A 97 8.81 -4.45 -6.97
C ARG A 97 7.61 -5.16 -6.33
N ALA A 98 6.69 -5.73 -7.12
CA ALA A 98 5.59 -6.53 -6.60
C ALA A 98 6.09 -7.73 -5.80
N TYR A 99 7.18 -8.37 -6.21
CA TYR A 99 7.79 -9.46 -5.44
C TYR A 99 8.16 -9.01 -4.03
N GLY A 100 8.96 -7.95 -3.93
CA GLY A 100 9.42 -7.43 -2.64
C GLY A 100 8.26 -6.96 -1.76
N ASN A 101 7.18 -6.46 -2.35
CA ASN A 101 5.97 -6.09 -1.63
C ASN A 101 5.37 -7.27 -0.85
N PHE A 102 5.19 -8.43 -1.49
CA PHE A 102 4.64 -9.62 -0.83
C PHE A 102 5.66 -10.38 0.00
N ALA A 103 6.94 -10.40 -0.41
CA ALA A 103 7.99 -11.06 0.36
C ALA A 103 8.15 -10.44 1.75
N ARG A 104 8.00 -9.11 1.90
CA ARG A 104 8.01 -8.45 3.21
C ARG A 104 6.87 -8.88 4.12
N ALA A 105 5.70 -9.23 3.58
CA ALA A 105 4.58 -9.71 4.39
C ALA A 105 4.87 -11.07 5.06
N MET A 106 5.89 -11.80 4.60
CA MET A 106 6.35 -13.06 5.18
C MET A 106 7.49 -12.88 6.20
N ASP A 107 7.94 -11.65 6.45
CA ASP A 107 9.00 -11.37 7.43
C ASP A 107 8.54 -11.77 8.86
N PRO A 108 9.38 -12.43 9.67
CA PRO A 108 9.05 -12.75 11.07
C PRO A 108 8.61 -11.55 11.92
N ALA A 109 9.12 -10.35 11.64
CA ALA A 109 8.68 -9.12 12.32
C ALA A 109 7.21 -8.80 12.04
N VAL A 110 6.72 -9.09 10.83
CA VAL A 110 5.31 -8.97 10.48
C VAL A 110 4.47 -9.95 11.30
N MET A 111 4.92 -11.21 11.43
CA MET A 111 4.22 -12.21 12.25
C MET A 111 4.16 -11.82 13.72
N ALA A 112 5.24 -11.24 14.26
CA ALA A 112 5.26 -10.68 15.60
C ALA A 112 4.29 -9.50 15.75
N ALA A 113 4.24 -8.59 14.77
CA ALA A 113 3.30 -7.47 14.75
C ALA A 113 1.84 -7.95 14.74
N TRP A 114 1.51 -8.99 13.97
CA TRP A 114 0.20 -9.60 13.95
C TRP A 114 -0.15 -10.30 15.27
N THR A 115 0.81 -11.01 15.86
CA THR A 115 0.61 -11.64 17.18
C THR A 115 0.30 -10.57 18.23
N GLN A 116 1.07 -9.47 18.24
CA GLN A 116 0.84 -8.35 19.14
C GLN A 116 -0.52 -7.69 18.89
N ALA A 117 -0.90 -7.46 17.62
CA ALA A 117 -2.20 -6.89 17.29
C ALA A 117 -3.35 -7.77 17.75
N MET A 118 -3.24 -9.09 17.61
CA MET A 118 -4.27 -10.03 18.08
C MET A 118 -4.38 -10.09 19.61
N MET A 119 -3.32 -9.74 20.34
CA MET A 119 -3.33 -9.59 21.79
C MET A 119 -3.78 -8.20 22.26
N ASP A 120 -3.85 -7.22 21.35
CA ASP A 120 -4.25 -5.85 21.66
C ASP A 120 -5.79 -5.73 21.73
N PRO A 121 -6.37 -5.41 22.90
CA PRO A 121 -7.80 -5.22 23.04
C PRO A 121 -8.37 -4.13 22.11
N GLN A 122 -7.59 -3.10 21.79
CA GLN A 122 -8.03 -2.01 20.90
C GLN A 122 -8.21 -2.49 19.46
N PHE A 123 -7.28 -3.31 18.97
CA PHE A 123 -7.37 -3.90 17.65
C PHE A 123 -8.57 -4.85 17.53
N LEU A 124 -8.81 -5.69 18.54
CA LEU A 124 -9.96 -6.58 18.59
C LEU A 124 -11.29 -5.81 18.63
N ALA A 125 -11.39 -4.78 19.48
CA ALA A 125 -12.58 -3.93 19.57
C ALA A 125 -12.86 -3.18 18.26
N ALA A 126 -11.81 -2.66 17.61
CA ALA A 126 -11.96 -1.95 16.34
C ALA A 126 -12.37 -2.92 15.21
N THR A 127 -11.79 -4.12 15.17
CA THR A 127 -12.19 -5.18 14.21
C THR A 127 -13.65 -5.58 14.42
N GLN A 128 -14.07 -5.80 15.67
CA GLN A 128 -15.46 -6.09 15.99
C GLN A 128 -16.39 -4.96 15.56
N THR A 129 -16.00 -3.71 15.81
CA THR A 129 -16.78 -2.53 15.41
C THR A 129 -16.95 -2.49 13.90
N VAL A 130 -15.88 -2.73 13.14
CA VAL A 130 -15.94 -2.73 11.67
C VAL A 130 -16.91 -3.79 11.13
N VAL A 131 -16.97 -4.97 11.75
CA VAL A 131 -17.80 -6.08 11.29
C VAL A 131 -19.26 -5.96 11.78
N ALA A 132 -19.48 -5.41 12.97
CA ALA A 132 -20.78 -5.36 13.62
C ALA A 132 -21.42 -3.96 13.64
N ASP A 133 -20.89 -2.98 12.90
CA ASP A 133 -21.41 -1.62 12.85
C ASP A 133 -22.90 -1.63 12.40
N PRO A 134 -23.84 -1.25 13.28
CA PRO A 134 -25.26 -1.19 12.94
C PRO A 134 -25.56 -0.25 11.77
N GLY A 135 -24.80 0.84 11.64
CA GLY A 135 -24.92 1.77 10.53
C GLY A 135 -24.54 1.12 9.20
N LYS A 136 -23.47 0.30 9.20
CA LYS A 136 -23.06 -0.48 8.03
C LYS A 136 -24.10 -1.53 7.64
N LEU A 137 -24.67 -2.25 8.61
CA LEU A 137 -25.74 -3.21 8.36
C LEU A 137 -26.96 -2.54 7.73
N MET A 138 -27.35 -1.36 8.21
CA MET A 138 -28.43 -0.58 7.61
C MET A 138 -28.11 -0.13 6.18
N ARG A 139 -26.86 0.28 5.90
CA ARG A 139 -26.43 0.58 4.52
C ARG A 139 -26.53 -0.65 3.62
N TRP A 140 -26.18 -1.83 4.12
CA TRP A 140 -26.35 -3.09 3.38
C TRP A 140 -27.81 -3.44 3.10
N VAL A 141 -28.69 -3.25 4.08
CA VAL A 141 -30.15 -3.43 3.90
C VAL A 141 -30.69 -2.49 2.81
N MET A 142 -30.15 -1.27 2.73
CA MET A 142 -30.55 -0.28 1.73
C MET A 142 -29.79 -0.40 0.40
N ALA A 143 -28.70 -1.17 0.34
CA ALA A 143 -27.83 -1.27 -0.83
C ALA A 143 -28.56 -1.69 -2.13
N PRO A 144 -29.55 -2.61 -2.11
CA PRO A 144 -30.33 -2.93 -3.30
C PRO A 144 -31.16 -1.76 -3.85
N LEU A 145 -31.47 -0.77 -3.01
CA LEU A 145 -32.22 0.43 -3.38
C LEU A 145 -31.29 1.61 -3.74
N ASP A 146 -29.97 1.40 -3.75
CA ASP A 146 -29.00 2.46 -4.02
C ASP A 146 -29.10 2.91 -5.50
N PRO A 147 -29.31 4.21 -5.79
CA PRO A 147 -29.32 4.72 -7.16
C PRO A 147 -28.03 4.43 -7.93
N LYS A 148 -26.89 4.27 -7.24
CA LYS A 148 -25.62 3.89 -7.86
C LYS A 148 -25.63 2.47 -8.39
N LEU A 149 -26.36 1.55 -7.78
CA LEU A 149 -26.54 0.19 -8.31
C LEU A 149 -27.31 0.24 -9.64
N LEU A 150 -28.37 1.04 -9.71
CA LEU A 150 -29.10 1.26 -10.97
C LEU A 150 -28.22 1.94 -12.03
N ALA A 151 -27.43 2.93 -11.64
CA ALA A 151 -26.48 3.58 -12.54
C ALA A 151 -25.39 2.63 -13.03
N LEU A 152 -24.91 1.72 -12.18
CA LEU A 152 -23.97 0.67 -12.54
C LEU A 152 -24.59 -0.28 -13.57
N ALA A 153 -25.83 -0.74 -13.35
CA ALA A 153 -26.55 -1.59 -14.28
C ALA A 153 -26.77 -0.90 -15.64
N ALA A 154 -27.17 0.38 -15.63
CA ALA A 154 -27.30 1.16 -16.85
C ALA A 154 -25.95 1.35 -17.58
N ASN A 155 -24.87 1.58 -16.83
CA ASN A 155 -23.53 1.72 -17.39
C ASN A 155 -23.00 0.40 -17.95
N ALA A 156 -23.34 -0.75 -17.37
CA ALA A 156 -22.98 -2.06 -17.90
C ALA A 156 -23.61 -2.30 -19.28
N LEU A 157 -24.80 -1.75 -19.54
CA LEU A 157 -25.45 -1.80 -20.86
C LEU A 157 -24.94 -0.72 -21.82
N ASN A 158 -24.03 0.16 -21.38
CA ASN A 158 -23.53 1.25 -22.20
C ASN A 158 -22.54 0.72 -23.25
N PRO A 159 -22.81 0.88 -24.56
CA PRO A 159 -21.90 0.45 -25.61
C PRO A 159 -20.50 1.07 -25.48
N ASN A 160 -20.39 2.27 -24.89
CA ASN A 160 -19.11 2.95 -24.68
C ASN A 160 -18.17 2.19 -23.73
N VAL A 161 -18.68 1.37 -22.81
CA VAL A 161 -17.82 0.49 -22.00
C VAL A 161 -17.08 -0.49 -22.93
N TYR A 162 -17.82 -1.15 -23.81
CA TYR A 162 -17.25 -2.12 -24.74
C TYR A 162 -16.36 -1.49 -25.79
N LEU A 163 -16.72 -0.29 -26.30
CA LEU A 163 -15.86 0.45 -27.21
C LEU A 163 -14.52 0.83 -26.56
N ARG A 164 -14.52 1.24 -25.27
CA ARG A 164 -13.29 1.50 -24.53
C ARG A 164 -12.42 0.24 -24.40
N TRP A 165 -13.03 -0.93 -24.18
CA TRP A 165 -12.30 -2.19 -24.17
C TRP A 165 -11.82 -2.61 -25.56
N ALA A 166 -12.59 -2.37 -26.61
CA ALA A 166 -12.21 -2.66 -27.99
C ALA A 166 -11.01 -1.81 -28.44
N THR A 167 -10.90 -0.57 -27.95
CA THR A 167 -9.75 0.30 -28.20
C THR A 167 -8.65 0.17 -27.15
N ALA A 168 -8.85 -0.56 -26.06
CA ALA A 168 -7.82 -0.73 -25.03
C ALA A 168 -6.50 -1.30 -25.58
N PRO A 169 -6.48 -2.29 -26.50
CA PRO A 169 -5.24 -2.79 -27.09
C PRO A 169 -4.47 -1.76 -27.95
N THR A 170 -5.14 -0.70 -28.42
CA THR A 170 -4.48 0.35 -29.21
C THR A 170 -3.86 1.44 -28.32
N ASP A 171 -4.07 1.40 -27.00
CA ASP A 171 -3.37 2.25 -26.05
C ASP A 171 -1.86 1.92 -26.06
N PRO A 172 -0.96 2.91 -26.15
CA PRO A 172 0.49 2.70 -26.04
C PRO A 172 0.92 1.90 -24.79
N ARG A 173 0.18 2.03 -23.68
CA ARG A 173 0.43 1.23 -22.47
C ARG A 173 0.17 -0.26 -22.70
N ALA A 174 -0.83 -0.62 -23.48
CA ALA A 174 -1.11 -2.01 -23.83
C ALA A 174 0.02 -2.60 -24.69
N ALA A 175 0.54 -1.82 -25.65
CA ALA A 175 1.69 -2.23 -26.47
C ALA A 175 2.95 -2.42 -25.62
N ASN A 176 3.19 -1.54 -24.64
CA ASN A 176 4.29 -1.69 -23.68
C ASN A 176 4.12 -2.96 -22.84
N LEU A 177 2.93 -3.25 -22.33
CA LEU A 177 2.65 -4.46 -21.57
C LEU A 177 2.85 -5.73 -22.41
N ALA A 178 2.41 -5.73 -23.66
CA ALA A 178 2.56 -6.85 -24.58
C ALA A 178 4.04 -7.17 -24.90
N THR A 179 4.92 -6.17 -24.82
CA THR A 179 6.36 -6.31 -25.14
C THR A 179 7.24 -6.37 -23.90
N THR A 180 6.71 -6.10 -22.70
CA THR A 180 7.47 -6.06 -21.44
C THR A 180 8.23 -7.37 -21.18
N THR A 181 7.58 -8.51 -21.36
CA THR A 181 8.19 -9.83 -21.14
C THR A 181 9.18 -10.24 -22.24
N MET A 182 9.16 -9.58 -23.41
CA MET A 182 10.12 -9.81 -24.48
C MET A 182 11.44 -9.06 -24.24
N ASN A 183 11.48 -8.14 -23.27
CA ASN A 183 12.67 -7.39 -22.93
C ASN A 183 13.59 -8.23 -22.02
N PRO A 184 14.82 -8.58 -22.43
CA PRO A 184 15.74 -9.35 -21.58
C PRO A 184 16.08 -8.63 -20.25
N ASN A 185 16.04 -7.30 -20.23
CA ASN A 185 16.26 -6.51 -19.02
C ASN A 185 15.15 -6.73 -17.98
N TRP A 186 13.94 -7.11 -18.40
CA TRP A 186 12.84 -7.42 -17.49
C TRP A 186 13.20 -8.60 -16.59
N TYR A 187 13.73 -9.69 -17.15
CA TYR A 187 14.20 -10.85 -16.39
C TYR A 187 15.36 -10.50 -15.45
N GLY A 188 16.31 -9.68 -15.93
CA GLY A 188 17.40 -9.17 -15.11
C GLY A 188 16.90 -8.36 -13.90
N ALA A 189 15.87 -7.53 -14.11
CA ALA A 189 15.26 -6.75 -13.03
C ALA A 189 14.51 -7.63 -12.01
N TRP A 190 13.85 -8.71 -12.45
CA TRP A 190 13.24 -9.70 -11.57
C TRP A 190 14.27 -10.49 -10.77
N LEU A 191 15.33 -10.98 -11.43
CA LEU A 191 16.45 -11.65 -10.75
C LEU A 191 17.13 -10.72 -9.75
N GLY A 192 17.36 -9.45 -10.13
CA GLY A 192 17.89 -8.44 -9.23
C GLY A 192 16.96 -8.15 -8.05
N GLY A 193 15.64 -8.08 -8.29
CA GLY A 193 14.64 -7.91 -7.25
C GLY A 193 14.61 -9.05 -6.24
N MET A 194 14.73 -10.30 -6.70
CA MET A 194 14.82 -11.47 -5.84
C MET A 194 16.18 -11.60 -5.13
N ALA A 195 17.28 -11.21 -5.79
CA ALA A 195 18.61 -11.24 -5.15
C ALA A 195 18.82 -10.09 -4.16
N ASN A 196 17.98 -9.05 -4.20
CA ASN A 196 18.09 -7.88 -3.34
C ASN A 196 17.58 -8.19 -1.92
N PRO A 197 18.44 -8.19 -0.89
CA PRO A 197 18.03 -8.49 0.48
C PRO A 197 16.92 -7.57 1.00
N GLN A 198 16.86 -6.33 0.51
CA GLN A 198 15.87 -5.32 0.88
C GLN A 198 14.44 -5.68 0.43
N SER A 199 14.29 -6.66 -0.46
CA SER A 199 12.98 -7.19 -0.86
C SER A 199 12.31 -8.04 0.23
N TYR A 200 13.05 -8.50 1.24
CA TYR A 200 12.56 -9.49 2.20
C TYR A 200 12.17 -8.93 3.58
N GLY A 201 12.32 -7.63 3.80
CA GLY A 201 11.94 -6.98 5.06
C GLY A 201 13.08 -6.85 6.07
N PRO A 202 12.85 -6.14 7.19
CA PRO A 202 13.90 -5.75 8.12
C PRO A 202 14.59 -6.91 8.85
N THR A 203 13.92 -8.06 9.03
CA THR A 203 14.52 -9.23 9.70
C THR A 203 15.28 -10.08 8.71
N MET A 204 14.73 -10.31 7.51
CA MET A 204 15.36 -11.17 6.51
C MET A 204 16.47 -10.45 5.73
N ALA A 205 16.35 -9.14 5.48
CA ALA A 205 17.37 -8.37 4.76
C ALA A 205 18.80 -8.49 5.36
N PRO A 206 19.02 -8.35 6.68
CA PRO A 206 20.36 -8.52 7.25
C PRO A 206 20.84 -9.97 7.24
N LEU A 207 19.93 -10.96 7.31
CA LEU A 207 20.28 -12.39 7.26
C LEU A 207 20.69 -12.85 5.86
N LEU A 208 20.05 -12.27 4.83
CA LEU A 208 20.31 -12.57 3.43
C LEU A 208 21.50 -11.76 2.88
N ARG A 209 21.90 -10.67 3.55
CA ARG A 209 23.23 -10.10 3.37
C ARG A 209 24.25 -11.08 3.93
N ALA A 210 24.91 -11.83 3.05
CA ALA A 210 25.96 -12.77 3.43
C ALA A 210 26.92 -12.14 4.45
N PRO A 211 27.26 -12.84 5.56
CA PRO A 211 28.22 -12.34 6.56
C PRO A 211 29.67 -12.20 6.01
N TYR A 212 29.90 -12.59 4.75
CA TYR A 212 31.20 -12.57 4.07
C TYR A 212 31.29 -11.57 2.91
N GLY A 213 30.30 -10.69 2.74
CA GLY A 213 30.50 -9.52 1.90
C GLY A 213 31.54 -8.62 2.58
N MET A 214 32.78 -8.67 2.10
CA MET A 214 33.89 -7.85 2.56
C MET A 214 33.40 -6.45 2.94
N GLN A 215 33.28 -6.19 4.24
CA GLN A 215 33.34 -4.82 4.74
C GLN A 215 34.65 -4.28 4.18
N PRO A 216 34.66 -3.25 3.32
CA PRO A 216 35.93 -2.64 2.94
C PRO A 216 36.56 -2.19 4.25
N ILE A 217 37.64 -2.88 4.63
CA ILE A 217 38.44 -2.52 5.79
C ILE A 217 38.73 -1.03 5.59
N PRO A 218 38.31 -0.13 6.52
CA PRO A 218 38.72 1.26 6.44
C PRO A 218 40.24 1.24 6.45
N MET A 219 40.86 1.47 5.30
CA MET A 219 42.29 1.63 5.16
C MET A 219 42.64 2.81 6.06
N ILE A 220 43.13 2.51 7.26
CA ILE A 220 43.72 3.51 8.15
C ILE A 220 44.84 4.13 7.32
N PRO A 221 44.77 5.41 6.94
CA PRO A 221 45.86 6.03 6.21
C PRO A 221 47.09 5.95 7.12
N PHE A 222 48.10 5.21 6.68
CA PHE A 222 49.39 5.18 7.35
C PHE A 222 49.87 6.63 7.50
N PRO A 223 50.19 7.10 8.72
CA PRO A 223 50.75 8.43 8.88
C PRO A 223 52.11 8.44 8.18
N MET A 224 52.17 9.12 7.03
CA MET A 224 53.44 9.45 6.40
C MET A 224 54.27 10.26 7.41
N PRO A 225 55.51 9.86 7.72
CA PRO A 225 56.38 10.68 8.55
C PRO A 225 56.57 12.02 7.84
N GLN A 226 56.15 13.10 8.49
CA GLN A 226 56.45 14.46 8.06
C GLN A 226 57.97 14.58 7.93
N GLN A 227 58.45 14.78 6.71
CA GLN A 227 59.84 15.17 6.49
C GLN A 227 60.05 16.53 7.13
N ALA A 228 60.86 16.56 8.18
CA ALA A 228 61.33 17.79 8.80
C ALA A 228 62.36 18.44 7.87
N ARG A 229 61.99 19.64 7.39
CA ARG A 229 62.80 20.76 6.87
C ARG A 229 64.01 20.44 5.98
#